data_AF-A0A6S7KK86-F1
#
_entry.id   AF-A0A6S7KK86-F1
#
_cell.length_a   1.000
_cell.length_b   1.000
_cell.length_c   1.000
_cell.angle_alpha   90.00
_cell.angle_beta   90.00
_cell.angle_gamma   90.00
#
_symmetry.space_group_name_H-M   'P 1'
#
loop_
_entity.id
_entity.type
_entity.pdbx_description
1 polymer ?
#
loop_
_entity_poly.entity_id
_entity_poly.type
_entity_poly.pdbx_seq_one_letter_code
_entity_poly.pdbx_strand_id
1 'polypeptide(L)'
;MATGYEDTRFETQVDESLHCIICTEVLKDPVQCRRNEHRFCRNCITEHLRHPQTCPTCKDPRPQRFLANTLSSLKISCENSERGCHKDVELGSLDTHVATCSFSPMPCSNDQCEEIISRRDKEIHENKVCDFRRVKCDYCAQMVLYKDFMQHVCPPRQEIREIKAEVREVHSTQDEMFKMMQNMMSSLMRLERNTAQRSEGSHASSGQELQAEIVIAGGFDCKSVEVFNMTTKTWRSLSEMNECRFGASSVLYQGHMFLIGGDSGLLEYLDSAEELNLAEQDGHWAESQFKSPVPSNHACVVYQNRVFLIGGSVYPETYDGIHEIQLIPPYTSRLLTKMPMQLIYYGAETVNGKICIIGANKTKPYKAATNTVLMFDPATNTCTELKPLPYPASTMTTVTWKDNVVVLGGVDDQHNTLSTVILYNVTTGSHRMLPEMTKKRYRCTAVTVGDNIIAMGGCDESDTDLNSVECYNFHTNTWTEFPAMAETRCGATAVVKYC
;
A
#
# COMPACT_ATOMS: atom_id res chain seq x y z
N MET A 1 6.06 -7.50 52.02
CA MET A 1 7.01 -8.07 52.99
C MET A 1 8.32 -8.28 52.25
N ALA A 2 9.35 -7.46 52.51
CA ALA A 2 10.64 -7.63 51.85
C ALA A 2 11.49 -8.57 52.71
N THR A 3 11.65 -9.80 52.24
CA THR A 3 12.48 -10.88 52.79
C THR A 3 13.96 -10.66 52.44
N GLY A 4 14.84 -11.59 52.86
CA GLY A 4 16.24 -11.61 52.44
C GLY A 4 16.38 -11.92 50.93
N TYR A 5 17.59 -12.14 50.47
CA TYR A 5 17.81 -12.59 49.09
C TYR A 5 17.55 -14.10 48.99
N GLU A 6 16.79 -14.52 47.99
CA GLU A 6 16.53 -15.93 47.72
C GLU A 6 17.81 -16.68 47.35
N ASP A 7 17.99 -17.87 47.92
CA ASP A 7 19.17 -18.73 47.67
C ASP A 7 19.37 -19.07 46.18
N THR A 8 18.26 -19.25 45.46
CA THR A 8 18.24 -19.58 44.02
C THR A 8 18.91 -18.54 43.14
N ARG A 9 19.10 -17.31 43.65
CA ARG A 9 19.71 -16.21 42.90
C ARG A 9 21.23 -16.24 42.95
N PHE A 10 21.85 -17.01 43.85
CA PHE A 10 23.30 -17.06 44.01
C PHE A 10 23.92 -18.15 43.14
N GLU A 11 25.12 -17.90 42.59
CA GLU A 11 25.83 -18.86 41.73
C GLU A 11 26.24 -20.13 42.50
N THR A 12 26.52 -19.98 43.79
CA THR A 12 26.98 -21.05 44.68
C THR A 12 26.11 -21.11 45.92
N GLN A 13 26.00 -22.31 46.52
CA GLN A 13 25.34 -22.48 47.81
C GLN A 13 25.94 -21.54 48.86
N VAL A 14 25.11 -20.70 49.45
CA VAL A 14 25.52 -19.73 50.47
C VAL A 14 25.61 -20.44 51.83
N ASP A 15 26.61 -20.07 52.62
CA ASP A 15 26.82 -20.63 53.96
C ASP A 15 25.63 -20.30 54.88
N GLU A 16 25.14 -21.29 55.65
CA GLU A 16 24.00 -21.13 56.57
C GLU A 16 24.20 -19.97 57.57
N SER A 17 25.44 -19.67 57.94
CA SER A 17 25.76 -18.54 58.84
C SER A 17 25.42 -17.18 58.23
N LEU A 18 25.25 -17.06 56.91
CA LEU A 18 24.88 -15.85 56.21
C LEU A 18 23.36 -15.72 55.97
N HIS A 19 22.56 -16.54 56.64
CA HIS A 19 21.10 -16.50 56.58
C HIS A 19 20.51 -15.76 57.77
N CYS A 20 19.38 -15.12 57.52
CA CYS A 20 18.61 -14.45 58.55
C CYS A 20 17.86 -15.46 59.42
N ILE A 21 18.01 -15.37 60.74
CA ILE A 21 17.31 -16.28 61.67
C ILE A 21 15.77 -16.11 61.60
N ILE A 22 15.27 -14.95 61.18
CA ILE A 22 13.82 -14.67 61.14
C ILE A 22 13.18 -15.11 59.82
N CYS A 23 13.76 -14.72 58.68
CA CYS A 23 13.18 -14.99 57.36
C CYS A 23 13.83 -16.15 56.63
N THR A 24 14.84 -16.80 57.21
CA THR A 24 15.60 -17.94 56.69
C THR A 24 16.32 -17.74 55.35
N GLU A 25 16.14 -16.60 54.69
CA GLU A 25 16.83 -16.20 53.45
C GLU A 25 18.21 -15.56 53.70
N VAL A 26 19.03 -15.45 52.66
CA VAL A 26 20.34 -14.78 52.70
C VAL A 26 20.20 -13.32 53.15
N LEU A 27 21.07 -12.88 54.04
CA LEU A 27 20.97 -11.59 54.71
C LEU A 27 20.93 -10.39 53.74
N LYS A 28 19.87 -9.59 53.84
CA LYS A 28 19.76 -8.27 53.20
C LYS A 28 19.93 -7.17 54.24
N ASP A 29 20.89 -6.27 54.01
CA ASP A 29 21.31 -5.25 54.99
C ASP A 29 21.59 -5.87 56.37
N PRO A 30 22.64 -6.70 56.53
CA PRO A 30 22.85 -7.52 57.72
C PRO A 30 23.03 -6.70 59.02
N VAL A 31 22.37 -7.16 60.07
CA VAL A 31 22.44 -6.63 61.43
C VAL A 31 22.77 -7.80 62.37
N GLN A 32 23.77 -7.62 63.24
CA GLN A 32 24.25 -8.67 64.14
C GLN A 32 24.12 -8.26 65.60
N CYS A 33 23.76 -9.22 66.44
CA CYS A 33 23.76 -9.09 67.89
C CYS A 33 25.19 -9.06 68.46
N ARG A 34 25.42 -8.21 69.47
CA ARG A 34 26.76 -7.96 70.03
C ARG A 34 27.39 -9.16 70.74
N ARG A 35 26.61 -9.97 71.44
CA ARG A 35 27.15 -11.03 72.32
C ARG A 35 27.18 -12.42 71.71
N ASN A 36 26.15 -12.81 70.97
CA ASN A 36 25.94 -14.20 70.54
C ASN A 36 25.91 -14.36 69.02
N GLU A 37 26.48 -13.40 68.29
CA GLU A 37 26.67 -13.42 66.83
C GLU A 37 25.40 -13.68 65.96
N HIS A 38 24.19 -13.64 66.52
CA HIS A 38 22.93 -13.79 65.78
C HIS A 38 22.76 -12.72 64.70
N ARG A 39 22.48 -13.13 63.45
CA ARG A 39 22.37 -12.25 62.28
C ARG A 39 20.94 -12.18 61.74
N PHE A 40 20.55 -10.98 61.32
CA PHE A 40 19.21 -10.67 60.83
C PHE A 40 19.25 -9.71 59.64
N CYS A 41 18.28 -9.81 58.73
CA CYS A 41 18.00 -8.73 57.78
C CYS A 41 17.52 -7.48 58.52
N ARG A 42 17.92 -6.28 58.08
CA ARG A 42 17.55 -5.02 58.75
C ARG A 42 16.04 -4.84 58.89
N ASN A 43 15.26 -5.17 57.86
CA ASN A 43 13.80 -5.06 57.93
C ASN A 43 13.19 -6.06 58.91
N CYS A 44 13.63 -7.32 58.90
CA CYS A 44 13.13 -8.37 59.79
C CYS A 44 13.36 -8.02 61.26
N ILE A 45 14.56 -7.56 61.61
CA ILE A 45 14.85 -7.16 63.00
C ILE A 45 14.16 -5.85 63.37
N THR A 46 14.05 -4.89 62.44
CA THR A 46 13.34 -3.61 62.71
C THR A 46 11.86 -3.84 63.00
N GLU A 47 11.23 -4.78 62.29
CA GLU A 47 9.84 -5.16 62.54
C GLU A 47 9.69 -5.89 63.88
N HIS A 48 10.56 -6.85 64.18
CA HIS A 48 10.55 -7.56 65.47
C HIS A 48 10.79 -6.62 66.66
N LEU A 49 11.72 -5.67 66.53
CA LEU A 49 12.04 -4.70 67.58
C LEU A 49 10.88 -3.76 67.91
N ARG A 50 9.81 -3.68 67.09
CA ARG A 50 8.60 -2.94 67.45
C ARG A 50 8.04 -3.44 68.78
N HIS A 51 8.05 -4.75 69.02
CA HIS A 51 7.67 -5.40 70.27
C HIS A 51 8.28 -6.82 70.32
N PRO A 52 9.27 -7.18 71.17
CA PRO A 52 10.09 -6.45 72.15
C PRO A 52 11.43 -5.89 71.59
N GLN A 53 12.07 -4.94 72.28
CA GLN A 53 13.34 -4.27 71.87
C GLN A 53 14.61 -5.11 72.09
N THR A 54 14.48 -6.44 72.03
CA THR A 54 15.56 -7.38 72.31
C THR A 54 15.69 -8.40 71.19
N CYS A 55 16.86 -9.02 71.08
CA CYS A 55 17.08 -10.09 70.11
C CYS A 55 16.10 -11.26 70.37
N PRO A 56 15.40 -11.78 69.33
CA PRO A 56 14.44 -12.88 69.48
C PRO A 56 15.05 -14.14 70.13
N THR A 57 16.34 -14.38 69.89
CA THR A 57 17.01 -15.61 70.30
C THR A 57 17.74 -15.46 71.64
N CYS A 58 18.46 -14.34 71.88
CA CYS A 58 19.30 -14.17 73.08
C CYS A 58 18.88 -13.04 74.03
N LYS A 59 17.81 -12.29 73.71
CA LYS A 59 17.29 -11.17 74.50
C LYS A 59 18.27 -10.00 74.76
N ASP A 60 19.40 -9.95 74.04
CA ASP A 60 20.40 -8.89 74.13
C ASP A 60 19.86 -7.56 73.55
N PRO A 61 20.10 -6.39 74.18
CA PRO A 61 19.63 -5.10 73.68
C PRO A 61 20.40 -4.62 72.44
N ARG A 62 19.61 -4.16 71.45
CA ARG A 62 19.99 -3.43 70.22
C ARG A 62 21.17 -4.00 69.41
N PRO A 63 20.88 -4.84 68.40
CA PRO A 63 21.90 -5.32 67.47
C PRO A 63 22.44 -4.19 66.56
N GLN A 64 23.70 -4.32 66.13
CA GLN A 64 24.43 -3.31 65.34
C GLN A 64 24.64 -3.76 63.89
N ARG A 65 24.98 -2.81 63.00
CA ARG A 65 25.31 -3.14 61.61
C ARG A 65 26.52 -4.08 61.57
N PHE A 66 26.39 -5.14 60.78
CA PHE A 66 27.46 -6.10 60.52
C PHE A 66 28.02 -5.84 59.13
N LEU A 67 29.32 -5.58 59.04
CA LEU A 67 30.02 -5.42 57.77
C LEU A 67 30.78 -6.72 57.49
N ALA A 68 30.19 -7.64 56.72
CA ALA A 68 30.89 -8.82 56.22
C ALA A 68 31.34 -8.60 54.78
N ASN A 69 32.65 -8.46 54.58
CA ASN A 69 33.27 -8.46 53.26
C ASN A 69 32.91 -9.75 52.48
N THR A 70 32.78 -10.88 53.18
CA THR A 70 32.40 -12.19 52.62
C THR A 70 31.01 -12.18 51.97
N LEU A 71 30.06 -11.42 52.52
CA LEU A 71 28.69 -11.33 51.97
C LEU A 71 28.70 -10.46 50.70
N SER A 72 29.45 -9.35 50.72
CA SER A 72 29.57 -8.44 49.58
C SER A 72 30.25 -9.07 48.36
N SER A 73 31.15 -10.04 48.55
CA SER A 73 31.85 -10.76 47.48
C SER A 73 31.05 -11.93 46.87
N LEU A 74 29.89 -12.29 47.44
CA LEU A 74 29.05 -13.33 46.84
C LEU A 74 28.51 -12.86 45.49
N LYS A 75 28.48 -13.76 44.51
CA LYS A 75 27.89 -13.48 43.21
C LYS A 75 26.40 -13.82 43.21
N ILE A 76 25.60 -12.85 42.79
CA ILE A 76 24.15 -12.93 42.72
C ILE A 76 23.69 -12.50 41.32
N SER A 77 22.70 -13.22 40.80
CA SER A 77 22.02 -12.89 39.56
C SER A 77 21.14 -11.63 39.72
N CYS A 78 21.09 -10.84 38.65
CA CYS A 78 20.25 -9.65 38.58
C CYS A 78 18.77 -10.00 38.83
N GLU A 79 18.06 -9.16 39.58
CA GLU A 79 16.62 -9.34 39.85
C GLU A 79 15.74 -9.23 38.58
N ASN A 80 16.28 -8.67 37.50
CA ASN A 80 15.60 -8.57 36.20
C ASN A 80 15.95 -9.74 35.27
N SER A 81 16.31 -10.92 35.82
CA SER A 81 16.64 -12.12 35.05
C SER A 81 15.48 -12.61 34.20
N GLU A 82 14.26 -12.61 34.73
CA GLU A 82 13.03 -12.95 34.00
C GLU A 82 12.72 -11.98 32.85
N ARG A 83 13.20 -10.73 32.96
CA ARG A 83 13.11 -9.71 31.89
C ARG A 83 14.28 -9.78 30.89
N GLY A 84 15.21 -10.72 31.05
CA GLY A 84 16.32 -10.98 30.11
C GLY A 84 17.71 -10.52 30.57
N CYS A 85 17.88 -10.09 31.83
CA CYS A 85 19.21 -9.76 32.36
C CYS A 85 19.94 -11.00 32.90
N HIS A 86 20.85 -11.56 32.12
CA HIS A 86 21.66 -12.73 32.53
C HIS A 86 23.00 -12.37 33.19
N LYS A 87 23.11 -11.21 33.85
CA LYS A 87 24.35 -10.79 34.51
C LYS A 87 24.36 -11.25 35.97
N ASP A 88 25.45 -11.92 36.34
CA ASP A 88 25.81 -12.20 37.73
C ASP A 88 26.82 -11.15 38.20
N VAL A 89 26.52 -10.51 39.32
CA VAL A 89 27.32 -9.41 39.89
C VAL A 89 27.65 -9.71 41.34
N GLU A 90 28.73 -9.13 41.85
CA GLU A 90 28.99 -9.15 43.29
C GLU A 90 27.85 -8.44 44.03
N LEU A 91 27.38 -9.03 45.13
CA LEU A 91 26.25 -8.53 45.91
C LEU A 91 26.47 -7.08 46.36
N GLY A 92 27.70 -6.70 46.71
CA GLY A 92 28.05 -5.32 47.06
C GLY A 92 27.87 -4.32 45.91
N SER A 93 27.88 -4.78 44.66
CA SER A 93 27.68 -3.98 43.45
C SER A 93 26.27 -4.13 42.85
N LEU A 94 25.41 -4.97 43.44
CA LEU A 94 24.07 -5.27 42.89
C LEU A 94 23.22 -4.00 42.71
N ASP A 95 23.17 -3.12 43.70
CA ASP A 95 22.36 -1.90 43.64
C ASP A 95 22.84 -0.95 42.52
N THR A 96 24.16 -0.85 42.32
CA THR A 96 24.73 -0.04 41.23
C THR A 96 24.42 -0.61 39.85
N HIS A 97 24.41 -1.94 39.73
CA HIS A 97 24.03 -2.62 38.50
C HIS A 97 22.53 -2.43 38.22
N VAL A 98 21.64 -2.68 39.19
CA VAL A 98 20.19 -2.53 39.04
C VAL A 98 19.84 -1.10 38.64
N ALA A 99 20.45 -0.10 39.25
CA ALA A 99 20.24 1.31 38.92
C ALA A 99 20.56 1.66 37.46
N THR A 100 21.44 0.90 36.81
CA THR A 100 21.87 1.09 35.41
C THR A 100 21.45 -0.05 34.47
N CYS A 101 20.66 -1.01 34.96
CA CYS A 101 20.32 -2.21 34.21
C CYS A 101 19.40 -1.88 33.03
N SER A 102 19.80 -2.34 31.84
CA SER A 102 19.05 -2.18 30.59
C SER A 102 17.68 -2.84 30.60
N PHE A 103 17.47 -3.87 31.43
CA PHE A 103 16.21 -4.61 31.55
C PHE A 103 15.35 -4.16 32.75
N SER A 104 15.79 -3.12 33.47
CA SER A 104 15.01 -2.54 34.55
C SER A 104 13.65 -2.07 34.03
N PRO A 105 12.54 -2.37 34.72
CA PRO A 105 11.21 -1.88 34.36
C PRO A 105 11.15 -0.36 34.46
N MET A 106 10.61 0.28 33.42
CA MET A 106 10.40 1.72 33.32
C MET A 106 8.99 1.98 32.75
N PRO A 107 8.20 2.89 33.33
CA PRO A 107 6.94 3.29 32.72
C PRO A 107 7.19 4.11 31.44
N CYS A 108 6.28 3.96 30.47
CA CYS A 108 6.22 4.82 29.29
C CYS A 108 5.97 6.28 29.70
N SER A 109 6.60 7.23 29.01
CA SER A 109 6.43 8.67 29.22
C SER A 109 5.37 9.32 28.34
N ASN A 110 4.76 8.57 27.41
CA ASN A 110 3.61 9.04 26.65
C ASN A 110 2.36 9.07 27.53
N ASP A 111 1.66 10.19 27.49
CA ASP A 111 0.47 10.43 28.29
C ASP A 111 -0.62 9.39 27.96
N GLN A 112 -1.27 8.83 28.99
CA GLN A 112 -2.24 7.71 28.89
C GLN A 112 -1.67 6.32 28.54
N CYS A 113 -0.36 6.15 28.41
CA CYS A 113 0.25 4.83 28.24
C CYS A 113 0.66 4.24 29.60
N GLU A 114 0.05 3.12 30.00
CA GLU A 114 0.32 2.44 31.28
C GLU A 114 1.33 1.26 31.16
N GLU A 115 1.97 1.10 30.00
CA GLU A 115 2.89 -0.02 29.78
C GLU A 115 4.22 0.12 30.56
N ILE A 116 4.67 -1.00 31.14
CA ILE A 116 5.96 -1.11 31.87
C ILE A 116 6.97 -1.86 31.00
N ILE A 117 7.87 -1.11 30.39
CA ILE A 117 8.83 -1.59 29.39
C ILE A 117 10.25 -1.65 29.96
N SER A 118 11.12 -2.44 29.33
CA SER A 118 12.54 -2.49 29.70
C SER A 118 13.23 -1.17 29.35
N ARG A 119 14.12 -0.67 30.20
CA ARG A 119 14.85 0.59 29.99
C ARG A 119 15.46 0.73 28.59
N ARG A 120 16.03 -0.35 28.04
CA ARG A 120 16.62 -0.38 26.69
C ARG A 120 15.64 -0.16 25.55
N ASP A 121 14.38 -0.55 25.74
CA ASP A 121 13.35 -0.52 24.71
C ASP A 121 12.46 0.71 24.86
N LYS A 122 12.66 1.50 25.93
CA LYS A 122 11.87 2.68 26.26
C LYS A 122 11.76 3.67 25.10
N GLU A 123 12.91 4.06 24.55
CA GLU A 123 12.96 5.04 23.46
C GLU A 123 12.29 4.51 22.18
N ILE A 124 12.44 3.21 21.88
CA ILE A 124 11.82 2.59 20.70
C ILE A 124 10.31 2.51 20.88
N HIS A 125 9.83 2.08 22.05
CA HIS A 125 8.42 2.05 22.35
C HIS A 125 7.81 3.45 22.23
N GLU A 126 8.35 4.45 22.92
CA GLU A 126 7.79 5.81 22.97
C GLU A 126 7.68 6.46 21.59
N ASN A 127 8.68 6.25 20.73
CA ASN A 127 8.76 6.93 19.45
C ASN A 127 8.22 6.12 18.26
N LYS A 128 8.18 4.79 18.35
CA LYS A 128 7.85 3.93 17.20
C LYS A 128 6.68 2.98 17.41
N VAL A 129 6.43 2.53 18.64
CA VAL A 129 5.44 1.47 18.91
C VAL A 129 4.21 2.01 19.63
N CYS A 130 4.39 2.88 20.62
CA CYS A 130 3.33 3.36 21.50
C CYS A 130 2.17 4.00 20.72
N ASP A 131 0.96 3.54 20.96
CA ASP A 131 -0.26 4.05 20.33
C ASP A 131 -0.64 5.48 20.77
N PHE A 132 -0.11 5.89 21.93
CA PHE A 132 -0.28 7.24 22.48
C PHE A 132 0.83 8.20 22.07
N ARG A 133 1.76 7.77 21.21
CA ARG A 133 2.76 8.69 20.64
C ARG A 133 2.07 9.71 19.75
N ARG A 134 2.61 10.93 19.74
CA ARG A 134 2.12 11.98 18.84
C ARG A 134 2.80 11.89 17.49
N VAL A 135 2.01 11.82 16.44
CA VAL A 135 2.45 11.82 15.05
C VAL A 135 1.93 13.07 14.35
N LYS A 136 2.73 13.60 13.43
CA LYS A 136 2.34 14.75 12.61
C LYS A 136 1.43 14.24 11.49
N CYS A 137 0.27 14.85 11.32
CA CYS A 137 -0.56 14.63 10.14
C CYS A 137 0.12 15.28 8.93
N ASP A 138 0.39 14.50 7.89
CA ASP A 138 1.07 14.97 6.68
C ASP A 138 0.25 16.02 5.91
N TYR A 139 -1.06 16.09 6.16
CA TYR A 139 -1.99 16.95 5.41
C TYR A 139 -2.30 18.28 6.11
N CYS A 140 -2.60 18.28 7.42
CA CYS A 140 -2.86 19.52 8.19
C CYS A 140 -1.72 19.96 9.11
N ALA A 141 -0.63 19.21 9.16
CA ALA A 141 0.49 19.42 10.07
C ALA A 141 0.15 19.39 11.57
N GLN A 142 -1.08 19.03 11.96
CA GLN A 142 -1.45 18.89 13.37
C GLN A 142 -0.84 17.63 13.99
N MET A 143 -0.50 17.72 15.28
CA MET A 143 0.01 16.60 16.06
C MET A 143 -1.16 15.82 16.67
N VAL A 144 -1.35 14.59 16.24
CA VAL A 144 -2.44 13.71 16.71
C VAL A 144 -1.87 12.45 17.36
N LEU A 145 -2.65 11.80 18.23
CA LEU A 145 -2.25 10.51 18.80
C LEU A 145 -2.31 9.43 17.71
N TYR A 146 -1.36 8.51 17.71
CA TYR A 146 -1.29 7.46 16.69
C TYR A 146 -2.56 6.58 16.65
N LYS A 147 -3.14 6.22 17.80
CA LYS A 147 -4.42 5.50 17.89
C LYS A 147 -5.59 6.20 17.18
N ASP A 148 -5.59 7.53 17.20
CA ASP A 148 -6.67 8.36 16.66
C ASP A 148 -6.35 8.82 15.22
N PHE A 149 -5.16 8.52 14.71
CA PHE A 149 -4.68 8.96 13.39
C PHE A 149 -5.59 8.46 12.26
N MET A 150 -6.14 7.25 12.37
CA MET A 150 -7.05 6.68 11.37
C MET A 150 -8.43 7.35 11.35
N GLN A 151 -8.84 7.97 12.47
CA GLN A 151 -10.12 8.67 12.61
C GLN A 151 -9.97 10.20 12.48
N HIS A 152 -8.73 10.68 12.32
CA HIS A 152 -8.45 12.10 12.22
C HIS A 152 -9.03 12.67 10.92
N VAL A 153 -10.04 13.54 11.06
CA VAL A 153 -10.63 14.29 9.95
C VAL A 153 -9.92 15.64 9.83
N CYS A 154 -9.27 15.85 8.68
CA CYS A 154 -8.47 17.03 8.36
C CYS A 154 -9.37 18.24 8.00
N PRO A 155 -9.16 19.45 8.55
CA PRO A 155 -10.01 20.64 8.27
C PRO A 155 -10.19 20.99 6.78
N PRO A 156 -9.17 20.93 5.91
CA PRO A 156 -9.31 21.14 4.47
C PRO A 156 -10.29 20.17 3.79
N ARG A 157 -10.52 18.98 4.35
CA ARG A 157 -11.46 18.00 3.77
C ARG A 157 -12.93 18.34 4.03
N GLN A 158 -13.24 19.16 5.03
CA GLN A 158 -14.61 19.61 5.27
C GLN A 158 -15.02 20.66 4.22
N GLU A 159 -14.18 21.68 4.04
CA GLU A 159 -14.40 22.72 3.02
C GLU A 159 -14.43 22.13 1.60
N ILE A 160 -13.51 21.19 1.29
CA ILE A 160 -13.53 20.51 -0.01
C ILE A 160 -14.78 19.63 -0.18
N ARG A 161 -15.32 19.00 0.88
CA ARG A 161 -16.55 18.19 0.77
C ARG A 161 -17.78 19.06 0.54
N GLU A 162 -17.87 20.18 1.24
CA GLU A 162 -18.96 21.14 1.11
C GLU A 162 -18.91 21.81 -0.27
N ILE A 163 -17.74 22.27 -0.72
CA ILE A 163 -17.53 22.82 -2.07
C ILE A 163 -17.80 21.76 -3.14
N LYS A 164 -17.36 20.50 -2.97
CA LYS A 164 -17.66 19.41 -3.93
C LYS A 164 -19.13 18.99 -3.95
N ALA A 165 -19.90 19.27 -2.90
CA ALA A 165 -21.35 19.04 -2.89
C ALA A 165 -22.06 20.16 -3.67
N GLU A 166 -21.68 21.41 -3.44
CA GLU A 166 -22.21 22.57 -4.17
C GLU A 166 -21.85 22.53 -5.66
N VAL A 167 -20.61 22.18 -6.00
CA VAL A 167 -20.14 22.00 -7.38
C VAL A 167 -20.90 20.87 -8.09
N ARG A 168 -21.28 19.79 -7.39
CA ARG A 168 -22.11 18.70 -7.94
C ARG A 168 -23.51 19.16 -8.31
N GLU A 169 -24.14 20.00 -7.50
CA GLU A 169 -25.45 20.56 -7.84
C GLU A 169 -25.36 21.47 -9.07
N VAL A 170 -24.32 22.31 -9.16
CA VAL A 170 -24.09 23.18 -10.32
C VAL A 170 -23.81 22.36 -11.59
N HIS A 171 -22.99 21.32 -11.52
CA HIS A 171 -22.73 20.43 -12.66
C HIS A 171 -24.00 19.70 -13.13
N SER A 172 -24.87 19.26 -12.21
CA SER A 172 -26.15 18.62 -12.60
C SER A 172 -27.04 19.56 -13.42
N THR A 173 -27.09 20.85 -13.06
CA THR A 173 -27.85 21.86 -13.81
C THR A 173 -27.20 22.21 -15.15
N GLN A 174 -25.85 22.19 -15.23
CA GLN A 174 -25.12 22.34 -16.49
C GLN A 174 -25.34 21.15 -17.43
N ASP A 175 -25.40 19.92 -16.91
CA ASP A 175 -25.64 18.71 -17.69
C ASP A 175 -27.06 18.67 -18.25
N GLU A 176 -28.06 19.12 -17.48
CA GLU A 176 -29.43 19.29 -17.98
C GLU A 176 -29.49 20.33 -19.10
N MET A 177 -28.81 21.47 -18.95
CA MET A 177 -28.69 22.48 -20.01
C MET A 177 -27.95 21.94 -21.24
N PHE A 178 -26.88 21.16 -21.06
CA PHE A 178 -26.08 20.61 -22.15
C PHE A 178 -26.86 19.53 -22.92
N LYS A 179 -27.61 18.65 -22.23
CA LYS A 179 -28.55 17.69 -22.85
C LYS A 179 -29.62 18.42 -23.66
N MET A 180 -30.14 19.53 -23.14
CA MET A 180 -31.13 20.35 -23.85
C MET A 180 -30.53 20.98 -25.12
N MET A 181 -29.28 21.45 -25.05
CA MET A 181 -28.56 22.02 -26.19
C MET A 181 -28.19 20.96 -27.23
N GLN A 182 -27.75 19.77 -26.83
CA GLN A 182 -27.48 18.64 -27.73
C GLN A 182 -28.74 18.13 -28.44
N ASN A 183 -29.88 18.08 -27.75
CA ASN A 183 -31.17 17.75 -28.36
C ASN A 183 -31.60 18.80 -29.40
N MET A 184 -31.31 20.07 -29.14
CA MET A 184 -31.57 21.16 -30.08
C MET A 184 -30.62 21.11 -31.29
N MET A 185 -29.34 20.82 -31.06
CA MET A 185 -28.30 20.75 -32.10
C MET A 185 -28.45 19.50 -32.98
N SER A 186 -28.86 18.36 -32.42
CA SER A 186 -29.21 17.16 -33.19
C SER A 186 -30.48 17.34 -34.04
N SER A 187 -31.42 18.16 -33.56
CA SER A 187 -32.59 18.58 -34.33
C SER A 187 -32.21 19.50 -35.50
N LEU A 188 -31.26 20.42 -35.30
CA LEU A 188 -30.67 21.27 -36.35
C LEU A 188 -29.89 20.45 -37.39
N MET A 189 -29.03 19.53 -36.97
CA MET A 189 -28.26 18.65 -37.87
C MET A 189 -29.17 17.71 -38.70
N ARG A 190 -30.35 17.33 -38.18
CA ARG A 190 -31.38 16.59 -38.92
C ARG A 190 -32.04 17.45 -40.01
N LEU A 191 -32.18 18.75 -39.79
CA LEU A 191 -32.68 19.70 -40.80
C LEU A 191 -31.63 19.95 -41.90
N GLU A 192 -30.35 20.00 -41.56
CA GLU A 192 -29.24 20.17 -42.53
C GLU A 192 -28.94 18.91 -43.36
N ARG A 193 -29.13 17.71 -42.79
CA ARG A 193 -29.00 16.45 -43.55
C ARG A 193 -30.06 16.27 -44.64
N ASN A 194 -31.24 16.88 -44.47
CA ASN A 194 -32.30 16.85 -45.47
C ASN A 194 -32.03 17.80 -46.65
N THR A 195 -31.11 18.75 -46.52
CA THR A 195 -30.72 19.70 -47.58
C THR A 195 -29.43 19.32 -48.30
N ALA A 196 -28.59 18.44 -47.73
CA ALA A 196 -27.25 18.11 -48.23
C ALA A 196 -27.11 16.77 -49.00
N GLN A 197 -28.19 16.17 -49.50
CA GLN A 197 -28.10 14.99 -50.40
C GLN A 197 -28.09 15.39 -51.88
N ARG A 198 -27.05 16.11 -52.34
CA ARG A 198 -26.57 16.11 -53.74
C ARG A 198 -25.07 16.42 -53.76
N SER A 199 -24.32 15.66 -54.58
CA SER A 199 -22.84 15.69 -54.83
C SER A 199 -21.95 15.31 -53.65
N GLU A 200 -20.90 14.49 -53.71
CA GLU A 200 -20.06 13.78 -54.70
C GLU A 200 -19.34 12.66 -53.88
N GLY A 201 -18.77 11.56 -54.38
CA GLY A 201 -18.09 11.34 -55.64
C GLY A 201 -16.55 11.19 -55.46
N SER A 202 -16.11 10.08 -54.86
CA SER A 202 -14.78 9.40 -54.98
C SER A 202 -13.45 10.11 -54.63
N HIS A 203 -12.64 9.47 -53.76
CA HIS A 203 -11.34 8.86 -54.12
C HIS A 203 -10.83 7.99 -52.95
N ALA A 204 -10.83 6.67 -53.15
CA ALA A 204 -10.27 5.69 -52.22
C ALA A 204 -8.81 5.40 -52.59
N SER A 205 -7.88 5.75 -51.69
CA SER A 205 -6.55 5.16 -51.65
C SER A 205 -6.63 3.85 -50.87
N SER A 206 -6.14 2.78 -51.47
CA SER A 206 -6.10 1.43 -50.91
C SER A 206 -5.01 1.31 -49.83
N GLY A 207 -5.29 1.83 -48.64
CA GLY A 207 -4.77 1.31 -47.39
C GLY A 207 -5.96 0.74 -46.64
N GLN A 208 -5.93 -0.54 -46.26
CA GLN A 208 -6.97 -1.10 -45.40
C GLN A 208 -6.85 -0.38 -44.04
N GLU A 209 -7.64 0.68 -43.86
CA GLU A 209 -7.72 1.39 -42.59
C GLU A 209 -8.30 0.40 -41.58
N LEU A 210 -7.45 -0.07 -40.65
CA LEU A 210 -7.87 -0.95 -39.57
C LEU A 210 -8.98 -0.24 -38.80
N GLN A 211 -10.22 -0.70 -38.96
CA GLN A 211 -11.32 -0.21 -38.15
C GLN A 211 -11.09 -0.70 -36.73
N ALA A 212 -10.98 0.24 -35.80
CA ALA A 212 -10.74 -0.06 -34.39
C ALA A 212 -11.73 0.72 -33.52
N GLU A 213 -12.21 0.04 -32.50
CA GLU A 213 -13.01 0.61 -31.42
C GLU A 213 -12.23 0.47 -30.11
N ILE A 214 -12.25 1.52 -29.28
CA ILE A 214 -11.70 1.48 -27.93
C ILE A 214 -12.87 1.40 -26.98
N VAL A 215 -12.92 0.36 -26.15
CA VAL A 215 -13.93 0.19 -25.11
C VAL A 215 -13.29 0.57 -23.79
N ILE A 216 -13.82 1.58 -23.11
CA ILE A 216 -13.38 2.02 -21.78
C ILE A 216 -14.48 1.77 -20.75
N ALA A 217 -14.10 1.25 -19.59
CA ALA A 217 -15.04 0.87 -18.55
C ALA A 217 -14.53 1.27 -17.16
N GLY A 218 -15.49 1.63 -16.29
CA GLY A 218 -15.25 1.87 -14.88
C GLY A 218 -14.45 3.11 -14.56
N GLY A 219 -13.73 3.04 -13.44
CA GLY A 219 -13.15 4.17 -12.73
C GLY A 219 -13.73 4.32 -11.32
N PHE A 220 -13.28 5.34 -10.61
CA PHE A 220 -13.76 5.64 -9.26
C PHE A 220 -15.28 5.90 -9.24
N ASP A 221 -16.02 5.08 -8.49
CA ASP A 221 -17.49 5.17 -8.34
C ASP A 221 -18.27 5.23 -9.68
N CYS A 222 -17.76 4.53 -10.70
CA CYS A 222 -18.29 4.60 -12.07
C CYS A 222 -18.64 3.20 -12.60
N LYS A 223 -19.88 3.04 -13.09
CA LYS A 223 -20.37 1.82 -13.78
C LYS A 223 -20.45 1.96 -15.30
N SER A 224 -20.34 3.19 -15.81
CA SER A 224 -20.58 3.47 -17.21
C SER A 224 -19.48 2.89 -18.09
N VAL A 225 -19.87 2.56 -19.32
CA VAL A 225 -19.00 1.97 -20.34
C VAL A 225 -19.19 2.79 -21.61
N GLU A 226 -18.08 3.20 -22.21
CA GLU A 226 -18.07 4.03 -23.40
C GLU A 226 -17.21 3.39 -24.50
N VAL A 227 -17.62 3.59 -25.75
CA VAL A 227 -16.90 3.11 -26.93
C VAL A 227 -16.53 4.28 -27.82
N PHE A 228 -15.24 4.40 -28.10
CA PHE A 228 -14.71 5.36 -29.05
C PHE A 228 -14.43 4.69 -30.39
N ASN A 229 -15.06 5.18 -31.44
CA ASN A 229 -14.78 4.74 -32.79
C ASN A 229 -13.60 5.53 -33.36
N MET A 230 -12.50 4.84 -33.70
CA MET A 230 -11.28 5.49 -34.17
C MET A 230 -11.40 6.12 -35.55
N THR A 231 -12.39 5.73 -36.36
CA THR A 231 -12.60 6.24 -37.71
C THR A 231 -13.47 7.49 -37.69
N THR A 232 -14.63 7.42 -37.04
CA THR A 232 -15.58 8.55 -36.97
C THR A 232 -15.22 9.56 -35.90
N LYS A 233 -14.31 9.20 -34.96
CA LYS A 233 -13.94 10.00 -33.79
C LYS A 233 -15.16 10.35 -32.93
N THR A 234 -16.07 9.40 -32.75
CA THR A 234 -17.29 9.60 -31.95
C THR A 234 -17.37 8.61 -30.81
N TRP A 235 -17.89 9.09 -29.69
CA TRP A 235 -18.25 8.29 -28.53
C TRP A 235 -19.68 7.77 -28.63
N ARG A 236 -19.91 6.58 -28.08
CA ARG A 236 -21.24 6.04 -27.78
C ARG A 236 -21.19 5.29 -26.45
N SER A 237 -22.29 5.29 -25.72
CA SER A 237 -22.41 4.51 -24.48
C SER A 237 -22.76 3.05 -24.79
N LEU A 238 -22.31 2.14 -23.93
CA LEU A 238 -22.75 0.74 -23.84
C LEU A 238 -23.52 0.52 -22.54
N SER A 239 -24.04 -0.69 -22.36
CA SER A 239 -24.62 -1.13 -21.08
C SER A 239 -23.62 -0.96 -19.92
N GLU A 240 -24.14 -0.51 -18.79
CA GLU A 240 -23.36 -0.34 -17.56
C GLU A 240 -22.96 -1.69 -16.97
N MET A 241 -21.80 -1.72 -16.31
CA MET A 241 -21.33 -2.86 -15.53
C MET A 241 -22.28 -3.16 -14.36
N ASN A 242 -22.28 -4.39 -13.82
CA ASN A 242 -23.11 -4.67 -12.65
C ASN A 242 -22.53 -4.01 -11.40
N GLU A 243 -21.21 -3.98 -11.25
CA GLU A 243 -20.50 -3.32 -10.15
C GLU A 243 -19.59 -2.18 -10.63
N CYS A 244 -19.42 -1.15 -9.80
CA CYS A 244 -18.38 -0.14 -10.06
C CYS A 244 -17.02 -0.75 -9.74
N ARG A 245 -16.01 -0.41 -10.54
CA ARG A 245 -14.69 -1.03 -10.48
C ARG A 245 -13.60 0.01 -10.64
N PHE A 246 -12.91 0.31 -9.55
CA PHE A 246 -11.67 1.08 -9.53
C PHE A 246 -10.46 0.15 -9.32
N GLY A 247 -9.36 0.40 -10.05
CA GLY A 247 -8.16 -0.44 -9.94
C GLY A 247 -8.32 -1.88 -10.45
N ALA A 248 -9.39 -2.14 -11.21
CA ALA A 248 -9.59 -3.38 -11.94
C ALA A 248 -8.71 -3.44 -13.18
N SER A 249 -8.42 -4.66 -13.62
CA SER A 249 -7.78 -4.90 -14.92
C SER A 249 -8.81 -5.37 -15.95
N SER A 250 -8.66 -4.94 -17.20
CA SER A 250 -9.39 -5.49 -18.33
C SER A 250 -8.50 -6.23 -19.32
N VAL A 251 -9.05 -7.26 -19.94
CA VAL A 251 -8.42 -7.96 -21.07
C VAL A 251 -9.45 -8.32 -22.13
N LEU A 252 -9.03 -8.26 -23.39
CA LEU A 252 -9.77 -8.83 -24.50
C LEU A 252 -9.34 -10.28 -24.69
N TYR A 253 -10.26 -11.22 -24.48
CA TYR A 253 -10.00 -12.64 -24.61
C TYR A 253 -11.15 -13.32 -25.36
N GLN A 254 -10.84 -13.94 -26.50
CA GLN A 254 -11.82 -14.65 -27.33
C GLN A 254 -13.07 -13.82 -27.68
N GLY A 255 -12.89 -12.54 -28.02
CA GLY A 255 -13.97 -11.62 -28.39
C GLY A 255 -14.79 -11.05 -27.22
N HIS A 256 -14.46 -11.44 -25.99
CA HIS A 256 -15.09 -10.94 -24.78
C HIS A 256 -14.11 -10.02 -24.04
N MET A 257 -14.64 -8.90 -23.53
CA MET A 257 -13.92 -8.07 -22.58
C MET A 257 -14.19 -8.62 -21.18
N PHE A 258 -13.14 -9.01 -20.47
CA PHE A 258 -13.22 -9.39 -19.07
C PHE A 258 -12.75 -8.23 -18.20
N LEU A 259 -13.50 -7.92 -17.16
CA LEU A 259 -13.12 -7.04 -16.07
C LEU A 259 -12.88 -7.88 -14.82
N ILE A 260 -11.66 -7.82 -14.30
CA ILE A 260 -11.22 -8.70 -13.21
C ILE A 260 -10.94 -7.84 -11.99
N GLY A 261 -11.66 -8.15 -10.91
CA GLY A 261 -11.49 -7.53 -9.61
C GLY A 261 -11.68 -6.01 -9.57
N GLY A 262 -10.86 -5.33 -8.77
CA GLY A 262 -10.99 -3.91 -8.44
C GLY A 262 -11.64 -3.70 -7.07
N ASP A 263 -12.06 -2.47 -6.82
CA ASP A 263 -12.89 -2.11 -5.67
C ASP A 263 -14.14 -1.33 -6.09
N SER A 264 -15.24 -1.54 -5.38
CA SER A 264 -16.55 -0.90 -5.57
C SER A 264 -16.72 0.40 -4.77
N GLY A 265 -15.63 0.94 -4.24
CA GLY A 265 -15.67 2.01 -3.24
C GLY A 265 -15.82 1.48 -1.81
N LEU A 266 -15.70 2.36 -0.81
CA LEU A 266 -15.84 2.05 0.62
C LEU A 266 -14.93 0.92 1.19
N LEU A 267 -13.80 0.60 0.56
CA LEU A 267 -12.88 -0.51 0.91
C LEU A 267 -13.45 -1.91 0.63
N GLU A 268 -14.46 -2.02 -0.23
CA GLU A 268 -14.97 -3.29 -0.71
C GLU A 268 -14.14 -3.77 -1.90
N TYR A 269 -13.27 -4.75 -1.65
CA TYR A 269 -12.43 -5.38 -2.67
C TYR A 269 -13.19 -6.51 -3.36
N LEU A 270 -13.19 -6.48 -4.68
CA LEU A 270 -13.89 -7.46 -5.51
C LEU A 270 -12.92 -8.54 -5.96
N ASP A 271 -13.20 -9.79 -5.61
CA ASP A 271 -12.58 -10.96 -6.24
C ASP A 271 -13.38 -11.46 -7.46
N SER A 272 -14.55 -10.88 -7.72
CA SER A 272 -15.40 -11.22 -8.86
C SER A 272 -14.81 -10.71 -10.17
N ALA A 273 -15.18 -11.37 -11.26
CA ALA A 273 -14.97 -10.87 -12.61
C ALA A 273 -16.30 -10.80 -13.36
N GLU A 274 -16.38 -9.89 -14.32
CA GLU A 274 -17.53 -9.73 -15.20
C GLU A 274 -17.07 -9.73 -16.65
N GLU A 275 -17.88 -10.26 -17.55
CA GLU A 275 -17.57 -10.35 -18.97
C GLU A 275 -18.63 -9.65 -19.83
N LEU A 276 -18.15 -9.00 -20.89
CA LEU A 276 -18.96 -8.34 -21.89
C LEU A 276 -18.66 -8.95 -23.26
N ASN A 277 -19.70 -9.50 -23.90
CA ASN A 277 -19.60 -9.98 -25.27
C ASN A 277 -19.59 -8.80 -26.25
N LEU A 278 -18.42 -8.52 -26.85
CA LEU A 278 -18.27 -7.39 -27.78
C LEU A 278 -18.76 -7.71 -29.20
N ALA A 279 -19.20 -8.94 -29.49
CA ALA A 279 -19.87 -9.24 -30.76
C ALA A 279 -21.30 -8.68 -30.81
N GLU A 280 -21.92 -8.40 -29.66
CA GLU A 280 -23.26 -7.83 -29.55
C GLU A 280 -23.20 -6.29 -29.60
N GLN A 281 -24.19 -5.65 -30.23
CA GLN A 281 -24.16 -4.19 -30.46
C GLN A 281 -24.26 -3.37 -29.18
N ASP A 282 -25.16 -3.77 -28.27
CA ASP A 282 -25.42 -3.08 -27.01
C ASP A 282 -24.66 -3.71 -25.83
N GLY A 283 -24.21 -4.96 -26.03
CA GLY A 283 -23.45 -5.76 -25.07
C GLY A 283 -24.24 -6.09 -23.80
N HIS A 284 -24.25 -7.34 -23.36
CA HIS A 284 -24.76 -7.69 -22.05
C HIS A 284 -23.62 -8.12 -21.12
N TRP A 285 -23.63 -7.59 -19.90
CA TRP A 285 -22.71 -7.99 -18.85
C TRP A 285 -23.17 -9.29 -18.19
N ALA A 286 -22.27 -10.25 -18.07
CA ALA A 286 -22.48 -11.48 -17.32
C ALA A 286 -21.45 -11.58 -16.19
N GLU A 287 -21.87 -12.11 -15.03
CA GLU A 287 -20.92 -12.46 -13.98
C GLU A 287 -20.11 -13.69 -14.40
N SER A 288 -18.79 -13.58 -14.33
CA SER A 288 -17.90 -14.70 -14.56
C SER A 288 -17.86 -15.61 -13.33
N GLN A 289 -17.81 -16.93 -13.55
CA GLN A 289 -17.60 -17.90 -12.48
C GLN A 289 -16.16 -17.88 -11.94
N PHE A 290 -15.24 -17.23 -12.66
CA PHE A 290 -13.87 -17.05 -12.19
C PHE A 290 -13.82 -16.10 -10.98
N LYS A 291 -13.04 -16.50 -9.96
CA LYS A 291 -12.69 -15.64 -8.83
C LYS A 291 -11.20 -15.33 -8.87
N SER A 292 -10.89 -14.04 -8.82
CA SER A 292 -9.53 -13.52 -8.87
C SER A 292 -8.75 -13.95 -7.63
N PRO A 293 -7.53 -14.51 -7.77
CA PRO A 293 -6.67 -14.78 -6.63
C PRO A 293 -6.20 -13.51 -5.91
N VAL A 294 -6.25 -12.35 -6.58
CA VAL A 294 -5.92 -11.04 -6.01
C VAL A 294 -7.01 -10.04 -6.36
N PRO A 295 -7.71 -9.44 -5.38
CA PRO A 295 -8.85 -8.58 -5.63
C PRO A 295 -8.57 -7.31 -6.43
N SER A 296 -7.62 -6.45 -6.05
CA SER A 296 -7.49 -5.10 -6.65
C SER A 296 -6.06 -4.70 -6.99
N ASN A 297 -5.90 -3.66 -7.82
CA ASN A 297 -4.64 -2.99 -8.21
C ASN A 297 -3.58 -3.91 -8.84
N HIS A 298 -4.03 -5.03 -9.41
CA HIS A 298 -3.21 -5.96 -10.17
C HIS A 298 -3.17 -5.52 -11.63
N ALA A 299 -2.12 -5.90 -12.35
CA ALA A 299 -2.07 -5.78 -13.81
C ALA A 299 -2.52 -7.11 -14.45
N CYS A 300 -3.09 -7.04 -15.65
CA CYS A 300 -3.50 -8.22 -16.40
C CYS A 300 -3.05 -8.12 -17.85
N VAL A 301 -2.49 -9.20 -18.38
CA VAL A 301 -2.05 -9.28 -19.78
C VAL A 301 -2.44 -10.61 -20.41
N VAL A 302 -2.65 -10.59 -21.73
CA VAL A 302 -2.88 -11.80 -22.53
C VAL A 302 -1.64 -12.09 -23.36
N TYR A 303 -1.18 -13.33 -23.33
CA TYR A 303 -0.10 -13.81 -24.20
C TYR A 303 -0.36 -15.27 -24.61
N GLN A 304 -0.35 -15.55 -25.92
CA GLN A 304 -0.59 -16.89 -26.48
C GLN A 304 -1.85 -17.57 -25.91
N ASN A 305 -2.96 -16.83 -25.83
CA ASN A 305 -4.23 -17.33 -25.28
C ASN A 305 -4.15 -17.77 -23.80
N ARG A 306 -3.14 -17.30 -23.07
CA ARG A 306 -3.03 -17.41 -21.61
C ARG A 306 -3.20 -16.02 -21.01
N VAL A 307 -3.87 -15.94 -19.87
CA VAL A 307 -4.09 -14.69 -19.16
C VAL A 307 -3.23 -14.70 -17.89
N PHE A 308 -2.50 -13.60 -17.67
CA PHE A 308 -1.58 -13.46 -16.55
C PHE A 308 -2.02 -12.32 -15.66
N LEU A 309 -2.19 -12.62 -14.37
CA LEU A 309 -2.50 -11.65 -13.32
C LEU A 309 -1.22 -11.36 -12.52
N ILE A 310 -0.85 -10.09 -12.40
CA ILE A 310 0.46 -9.68 -11.89
C ILE A 310 0.27 -8.74 -10.71
N GLY A 311 0.75 -9.17 -9.55
CA GLY A 311 0.76 -8.38 -8.32
C GLY A 311 -0.63 -8.07 -7.77
N GLY A 312 -0.76 -6.87 -7.19
CA GLY A 312 -2.02 -6.35 -6.65
C GLY A 312 -1.98 -6.11 -5.15
N SER A 313 -3.12 -5.72 -4.57
CA SER A 313 -3.21 -5.37 -3.14
C SER A 313 -4.63 -5.48 -2.61
N VAL A 314 -4.71 -5.78 -1.31
CA VAL A 314 -5.90 -5.66 -0.46
C VAL A 314 -5.40 -5.05 0.82
N TYR A 315 -5.76 -3.81 1.13
CA TYR A 315 -5.16 -3.14 2.29
C TYR A 315 -5.37 -3.97 3.58
N PRO A 316 -4.31 -4.23 4.37
CA PRO A 316 -2.94 -3.69 4.28
C PRO A 316 -1.92 -4.58 3.55
N GLU A 317 -2.36 -5.67 2.93
CA GLU A 317 -1.57 -6.67 2.22
C GLU A 317 -1.27 -6.30 0.75
N THR A 318 -0.11 -6.75 0.28
CA THR A 318 0.35 -6.53 -1.08
C THR A 318 0.89 -7.84 -1.65
N TYR A 319 0.55 -8.12 -2.90
CA TYR A 319 0.82 -9.39 -3.55
C TYR A 319 1.93 -9.23 -4.59
N ASP A 320 2.87 -10.17 -4.60
CA ASP A 320 4.00 -10.24 -5.55
C ASP A 320 3.84 -11.39 -6.57
N GLY A 321 2.72 -12.11 -6.52
CA GLY A 321 2.51 -13.28 -7.36
C GLY A 321 2.25 -12.93 -8.82
N ILE A 322 2.81 -13.74 -9.72
CA ILE A 322 2.40 -13.82 -11.12
C ILE A 322 1.58 -15.10 -11.27
N HIS A 323 0.29 -14.93 -11.54
CA HIS A 323 -0.66 -16.03 -11.70
C HIS A 323 -1.01 -16.21 -13.17
N GLU A 324 -1.12 -17.46 -13.60
CA GLU A 324 -1.85 -17.80 -14.81
C GLU A 324 -3.30 -18.09 -14.42
N ILE A 325 -4.24 -17.51 -15.16
CA ILE A 325 -5.66 -17.66 -14.92
C ILE A 325 -6.35 -18.17 -16.19
N GLN A 326 -7.38 -18.99 -15.99
CA GLN A 326 -8.28 -19.42 -17.05
C GLN A 326 -9.61 -18.71 -16.84
N LEU A 327 -9.99 -17.88 -17.81
CA LEU A 327 -11.25 -17.12 -17.78
C LEU A 327 -12.44 -17.90 -18.34
N ILE A 328 -12.18 -19.10 -18.83
CA ILE A 328 -13.17 -20.05 -19.34
C ILE A 328 -13.14 -21.32 -18.47
N PRO A 329 -14.18 -22.17 -18.49
CA PRO A 329 -14.17 -23.43 -17.74
C PRO A 329 -12.89 -24.23 -18.00
N PRO A 330 -12.20 -24.72 -16.96
CA PRO A 330 -12.64 -24.89 -15.56
C PRO A 330 -12.43 -23.70 -14.60
N TYR A 331 -12.12 -22.48 -15.07
CA TYR A 331 -11.96 -21.28 -14.24
C TYR A 331 -10.85 -21.36 -13.16
N THR A 332 -9.72 -22.00 -13.50
CA THR A 332 -8.63 -22.22 -12.55
C THR A 332 -7.64 -21.06 -12.51
N SER A 333 -7.01 -20.84 -11.35
CA SER A 333 -5.82 -20.00 -11.21
C SER A 333 -4.63 -20.81 -10.71
N ARG A 334 -3.42 -20.45 -11.14
CA ARG A 334 -2.17 -21.08 -10.72
C ARG A 334 -1.09 -20.03 -10.53
N LEU A 335 -0.51 -19.96 -9.33
CA LEU A 335 0.70 -19.18 -9.07
C LEU A 335 1.88 -19.79 -9.83
N LEU A 336 2.51 -19.02 -10.71
CA LEU A 336 3.67 -19.45 -11.50
C LEU A 336 4.99 -19.12 -10.79
N THR A 337 5.09 -17.90 -10.30
CA THR A 337 6.29 -17.39 -9.62
C THR A 337 5.95 -16.16 -8.80
N LYS A 338 6.91 -15.68 -8.01
CA LYS A 338 6.81 -14.41 -7.29
C LYS A 338 7.82 -13.42 -7.83
N MET A 339 7.40 -12.17 -7.96
CA MET A 339 8.30 -11.06 -8.23
C MET A 339 9.28 -10.88 -7.07
N PRO A 340 10.50 -10.40 -7.33
CA PRO A 340 11.51 -10.19 -6.28
C PRO A 340 11.13 -9.08 -5.28
N MET A 341 10.08 -8.31 -5.56
CA MET A 341 9.61 -7.19 -4.75
C MET A 341 8.08 -7.13 -4.73
N GLN A 342 7.52 -6.76 -3.57
CA GLN A 342 6.09 -6.51 -3.36
C GLN A 342 5.75 -5.04 -3.64
N LEU A 343 5.20 -4.77 -4.81
CA LEU A 343 4.77 -3.44 -5.21
C LEU A 343 3.30 -3.44 -5.68
N ILE A 344 2.74 -2.26 -5.92
CA ILE A 344 1.35 -2.06 -6.36
C ILE A 344 1.26 -1.05 -7.51
N TYR A 345 0.22 -1.16 -8.35
CA TYR A 345 0.07 -0.34 -9.57
C TYR A 345 1.18 -0.58 -10.59
N TYR A 346 1.46 -1.85 -10.89
CA TYR A 346 2.33 -2.23 -11.99
C TYR A 346 1.66 -1.87 -13.32
N GLY A 347 2.44 -1.38 -14.28
CA GLY A 347 2.10 -1.53 -15.69
C GLY A 347 2.68 -2.85 -16.20
N ALA A 348 1.97 -3.57 -17.06
CA ALA A 348 2.45 -4.82 -17.62
C ALA A 348 2.08 -4.92 -19.11
N GLU A 349 3.05 -5.34 -19.93
CA GLU A 349 2.94 -5.33 -21.37
C GLU A 349 3.56 -6.60 -21.98
N THR A 350 2.86 -7.20 -22.94
CA THR A 350 3.37 -8.33 -23.71
C THR A 350 4.28 -7.81 -24.83
N VAL A 351 5.58 -8.14 -24.79
CA VAL A 351 6.56 -7.67 -25.75
C VAL A 351 7.63 -8.73 -26.01
N ASN A 352 8.00 -8.95 -27.28
CA ASN A 352 9.01 -9.93 -27.71
C ASN A 352 8.81 -11.34 -27.14
N GLY A 353 7.55 -11.78 -27.02
CA GLY A 353 7.20 -13.10 -26.48
C GLY A 353 7.36 -13.25 -24.97
N LYS A 354 7.52 -12.14 -24.25
CA LYS A 354 7.67 -12.08 -22.79
C LYS A 354 6.75 -11.00 -22.23
N ILE A 355 6.70 -10.88 -20.91
CA ILE A 355 5.89 -9.87 -20.23
C ILE A 355 6.82 -8.89 -19.51
N CYS A 356 6.84 -7.65 -19.98
CA CYS A 356 7.54 -6.55 -19.33
C CYS A 356 6.65 -5.98 -18.23
N ILE A 357 7.18 -5.84 -17.03
CA ILE A 357 6.49 -5.32 -15.85
C ILE A 357 7.25 -4.07 -15.41
N ILE A 358 6.57 -2.92 -15.41
CA ILE A 358 7.20 -1.62 -15.19
C ILE A 358 6.57 -0.90 -14.01
N GLY A 359 7.46 -0.29 -13.21
CA GLY A 359 7.08 0.62 -12.14
C GLY A 359 6.39 -0.08 -10.98
N ALA A 360 5.82 0.75 -10.12
CA ALA A 360 4.92 0.47 -8.98
C ALA A 360 5.34 1.24 -7.72
N ASN A 361 4.45 1.29 -6.73
CA ASN A 361 4.70 1.89 -5.41
C ASN A 361 5.24 0.85 -4.42
N LYS A 362 6.29 1.20 -3.68
CA LYS A 362 6.69 0.45 -2.48
C LYS A 362 5.62 0.56 -1.40
N THR A 363 5.42 -0.51 -0.65
CA THR A 363 4.27 -0.64 0.24
C THR A 363 4.58 -0.30 1.70
N LYS A 364 5.87 -0.41 2.12
CA LYS A 364 6.36 -0.05 3.47
C LYS A 364 7.85 0.36 3.46
N PRO A 365 8.32 1.28 4.35
CA PRO A 365 7.54 2.15 5.23
C PRO A 365 7.11 3.48 4.57
N TYR A 366 7.54 3.73 3.32
CA TYR A 366 7.16 4.91 2.55
C TYR A 366 6.68 4.47 1.15
N LYS A 367 5.57 5.06 0.69
CA LYS A 367 5.05 4.93 -0.68
C LYS A 367 6.00 5.64 -1.63
N ALA A 368 7.15 5.02 -1.89
CA ALA A 368 8.11 5.53 -2.83
C ALA A 368 7.84 4.92 -4.20
N ALA A 369 7.76 5.79 -5.21
CA ALA A 369 7.80 5.39 -6.59
C ALA A 369 9.08 4.58 -6.89
N THR A 370 9.02 3.73 -7.91
CA THR A 370 10.16 2.92 -8.34
C THR A 370 10.42 3.13 -9.82
N ASN A 371 11.66 2.89 -10.25
CA ASN A 371 12.06 2.87 -11.65
C ASN A 371 12.38 1.45 -12.14
N THR A 372 11.99 0.44 -11.37
CA THR A 372 12.32 -0.96 -11.65
C THR A 372 11.57 -1.45 -12.88
N VAL A 373 12.28 -2.21 -13.72
CA VAL A 373 11.73 -2.90 -14.88
C VAL A 373 12.07 -4.38 -14.75
N LEU A 374 11.05 -5.23 -14.78
CA LEU A 374 11.19 -6.68 -14.75
C LEU A 374 10.73 -7.27 -16.08
N MET A 375 11.37 -8.35 -16.50
CA MET A 375 10.94 -9.16 -17.63
C MET A 375 10.61 -10.55 -17.13
N PHE A 376 9.35 -10.94 -17.25
CA PHE A 376 8.87 -12.28 -16.94
C PHE A 376 8.87 -13.12 -18.22
N ASP A 377 9.50 -14.30 -18.13
CA ASP A 377 9.50 -15.30 -19.20
C ASP A 377 8.48 -16.41 -18.88
N PRO A 378 7.34 -16.49 -19.61
CA PRO A 378 6.31 -17.49 -19.35
C PRO A 378 6.71 -18.93 -19.68
N ALA A 379 7.83 -19.15 -20.39
CA ALA A 379 8.32 -20.49 -20.72
C ALA A 379 9.13 -21.09 -19.56
N THR A 380 9.87 -20.27 -18.83
CA THR A 380 10.71 -20.68 -17.71
C THR A 380 10.12 -20.32 -16.34
N ASN A 381 9.06 -19.51 -16.29
CA ASN A 381 8.48 -18.94 -15.07
C ASN A 381 9.49 -18.14 -14.23
N THR A 382 10.40 -17.42 -14.89
CA THR A 382 11.45 -16.64 -14.23
C THR A 382 11.30 -15.16 -14.51
N CYS A 383 11.53 -14.34 -13.49
CA CYS A 383 11.65 -12.89 -13.62
C CYS A 383 13.13 -12.49 -13.66
N THR A 384 13.49 -11.63 -14.60
CA THR A 384 14.82 -11.01 -14.70
C THR A 384 14.70 -9.50 -14.64
N GLU A 385 15.54 -8.84 -13.85
CA GLU A 385 15.60 -7.39 -13.80
C GLU A 385 16.30 -6.82 -15.05
N LEU A 386 15.71 -5.79 -15.64
CA LEU A 386 16.28 -5.04 -16.77
C LEU A 386 16.82 -3.69 -16.30
N LYS A 387 17.41 -2.90 -17.22
CA LYS A 387 17.85 -1.54 -16.89
C LYS A 387 16.64 -0.71 -16.42
N PRO A 388 16.77 0.07 -15.34
CA PRO A 388 15.66 0.82 -14.80
C PRO A 388 15.23 1.97 -15.73
N LEU A 389 14.05 2.50 -15.49
CA LEU A 389 13.60 3.79 -16.04
C LEU A 389 14.51 4.94 -15.57
N PRO A 390 14.55 6.06 -16.33
CA PRO A 390 15.40 7.21 -16.01
C PRO A 390 15.08 7.84 -14.64
N TYR A 391 13.85 7.74 -14.16
CA TYR A 391 13.42 8.25 -12.86
C TYR A 391 12.33 7.34 -12.25
N PRO A 392 12.17 7.35 -10.91
CA PRO A 392 11.10 6.61 -10.25
C PRO A 392 9.74 7.23 -10.54
N ALA A 393 8.76 6.42 -10.92
CA ALA A 393 7.38 6.88 -11.05
C ALA A 393 6.38 5.77 -10.69
N SER A 394 5.19 6.18 -10.27
CA SER A 394 4.13 5.30 -9.81
C SER A 394 2.80 5.66 -10.45
N THR A 395 1.85 4.73 -10.45
CA THR A 395 0.53 4.93 -11.10
C THR A 395 0.62 5.41 -12.55
N MET A 396 1.72 5.01 -13.21
CA MET A 396 1.95 5.23 -14.62
C MET A 396 1.08 4.28 -15.43
N THR A 397 0.89 4.63 -16.69
CA THR A 397 0.22 3.77 -17.65
C THR A 397 1.24 3.27 -18.65
N THR A 398 1.15 2.01 -19.02
CA THR A 398 1.99 1.41 -20.06
C THR A 398 1.16 1.04 -21.27
N VAL A 399 1.79 1.05 -22.44
CA VAL A 399 1.27 0.44 -23.67
C VAL A 399 2.42 -0.16 -24.47
N THR A 400 2.13 -1.13 -25.32
CA THR A 400 3.10 -1.70 -26.26
C THR A 400 3.05 -0.98 -27.61
N TRP A 401 4.20 -0.53 -28.12
CA TRP A 401 4.34 -0.05 -29.49
C TRP A 401 5.51 -0.75 -30.19
N LYS A 402 5.19 -1.57 -31.19
CA LYS A 402 6.15 -2.49 -31.83
C LYS A 402 6.84 -3.34 -30.76
N ASP A 403 8.17 -3.43 -30.79
CA ASP A 403 8.97 -4.23 -29.85
C ASP A 403 9.41 -3.44 -28.61
N ASN A 404 8.67 -2.38 -28.25
CA ASN A 404 9.01 -1.47 -27.15
C ASN A 404 7.80 -1.24 -26.25
N VAL A 405 8.08 -0.82 -25.02
CA VAL A 405 7.06 -0.38 -24.07
C VAL A 405 7.10 1.14 -23.97
N VAL A 406 5.92 1.77 -24.01
CA VAL A 406 5.77 3.20 -23.79
C VAL A 406 5.15 3.41 -22.42
N VAL A 407 5.75 4.28 -21.63
CA VAL A 407 5.33 4.61 -20.26
C VAL A 407 4.85 6.06 -20.26
N LEU A 408 3.66 6.31 -19.71
CA LEU A 408 2.98 7.59 -19.76
C LEU A 408 2.56 8.06 -18.36
N GLY A 409 2.83 9.33 -18.08
CA GLY A 409 2.32 10.04 -16.91
C GLY A 409 2.76 9.42 -15.58
N GLY A 410 1.83 9.36 -14.63
CA GLY A 410 2.04 8.90 -13.26
C GLY A 410 2.47 10.01 -12.32
N VAL A 411 3.07 9.61 -11.21
CA VAL A 411 3.54 10.49 -10.13
C VAL A 411 4.98 10.13 -9.79
N ASP A 412 5.86 11.13 -9.70
CA ASP A 412 7.26 10.96 -9.28
C ASP A 412 7.40 10.73 -7.76
N ASP A 413 8.63 10.60 -7.28
CA ASP A 413 8.94 10.44 -5.86
C ASP A 413 8.81 11.73 -5.04
N GLN A 414 8.65 12.89 -5.67
CA GLN A 414 8.30 14.17 -5.04
C GLN A 414 6.78 14.44 -5.04
N HIS A 415 5.98 13.46 -5.46
CA HIS A 415 4.52 13.58 -5.58
C HIS A 415 4.04 14.57 -6.66
N ASN A 416 4.87 14.89 -7.65
CA ASN A 416 4.42 15.66 -8.80
C ASN A 416 3.74 14.75 -9.82
N THR A 417 2.55 15.14 -10.28
CA THR A 417 1.90 14.52 -11.43
C THR A 417 2.70 14.82 -12.70
N LEU A 418 2.85 13.83 -13.57
CA LEU A 418 3.70 13.90 -14.76
C LEU A 418 2.87 13.96 -16.05
N SER A 419 3.35 14.72 -17.03
CA SER A 419 2.96 14.66 -18.46
C SER A 419 3.92 13.80 -19.29
N THR A 420 4.97 13.27 -18.64
CA THR A 420 6.13 12.70 -19.31
C THR A 420 5.83 11.37 -20.00
N VAL A 421 6.50 11.15 -21.13
CA VAL A 421 6.30 9.97 -21.99
C VAL A 421 7.66 9.36 -22.33
N ILE A 422 7.85 8.09 -21.98
CA ILE A 422 9.12 7.37 -22.19
C ILE A 422 8.89 6.21 -23.14
N LEU A 423 9.66 6.15 -24.22
CA LEU A 423 9.81 4.96 -25.05
C LEU A 423 10.97 4.12 -24.51
N TYR A 424 10.68 2.92 -24.02
CA TYR A 424 11.64 2.00 -23.44
C TYR A 424 11.87 0.77 -24.33
N ASN A 425 13.10 0.56 -24.77
CA ASN A 425 13.50 -0.62 -25.52
C ASN A 425 13.87 -1.75 -24.57
N VAL A 426 13.05 -2.81 -24.55
CA VAL A 426 13.24 -3.93 -23.62
C VAL A 426 14.46 -4.81 -23.93
N THR A 427 14.97 -4.77 -25.15
CA THR A 427 16.10 -5.59 -25.58
C THR A 427 17.44 -4.97 -25.14
N THR A 428 17.59 -3.65 -25.29
CA THR A 428 18.83 -2.92 -24.96
C THR A 428 18.79 -2.26 -23.58
N GLY A 429 17.59 -2.08 -23.03
CA GLY A 429 17.30 -1.28 -21.85
C GLY A 429 17.53 0.22 -22.07
N SER A 430 17.67 0.68 -23.32
CA SER A 430 17.77 2.10 -23.64
C SER A 430 16.40 2.75 -23.64
N HIS A 431 16.32 4.00 -23.21
CA HIS A 431 15.09 4.78 -23.22
C HIS A 431 15.25 6.08 -24.01
N ARG A 432 14.15 6.62 -24.50
CA ARG A 432 14.07 7.94 -25.15
C ARG A 432 12.82 8.68 -24.67
N MET A 433 12.98 9.95 -24.35
CA MET A 433 11.86 10.84 -24.06
C MET A 433 11.10 11.15 -25.35
N LEU A 434 9.79 10.94 -25.34
CA LEU A 434 8.88 11.38 -26.39
C LEU A 434 8.31 12.76 -26.00
N PRO A 435 7.68 13.49 -26.93
CA PRO A 435 6.90 14.69 -26.61
C PRO A 435 5.94 14.42 -25.45
N GLU A 436 5.86 15.37 -24.51
CA GLU A 436 5.00 15.26 -23.34
C GLU A 436 3.53 15.42 -23.71
N MET A 437 2.66 14.79 -22.92
CA MET A 437 1.22 15.03 -22.99
C MET A 437 0.91 16.49 -22.68
N THR A 438 -0.18 17.00 -23.23
CA THR A 438 -0.65 18.38 -22.98
C THR A 438 -1.19 18.52 -21.56
N LYS A 439 -1.80 17.45 -21.02
CA LYS A 439 -2.25 17.36 -19.63
C LYS A 439 -1.35 16.44 -18.83
N LYS A 440 -1.04 16.82 -17.60
CA LYS A 440 -0.42 15.91 -16.62
C LYS A 440 -1.49 14.94 -16.12
N ARG A 441 -1.15 13.65 -16.00
CA ARG A 441 -2.11 12.58 -15.68
C ARG A 441 -1.46 11.52 -14.81
N TYR A 442 -2.15 11.07 -13.78
CA TYR A 442 -1.86 9.81 -13.10
C TYR A 442 -3.11 8.93 -13.04
N ARG A 443 -2.95 7.59 -12.94
CA ARG A 443 -4.06 6.61 -13.02
C ARG A 443 -4.93 6.80 -14.28
N CYS A 444 -4.36 7.31 -15.37
CA CYS A 444 -5.05 7.33 -16.65
C CYS A 444 -5.06 5.92 -17.27
N THR A 445 -5.82 5.76 -18.33
CA THR A 445 -5.77 4.56 -19.16
C THR A 445 -5.25 4.93 -20.54
N ALA A 446 -4.57 4.01 -21.20
CA ALA A 446 -4.05 4.26 -22.53
C ALA A 446 -4.05 2.97 -23.35
N VAL A 447 -4.18 3.13 -24.66
CA VAL A 447 -4.15 2.01 -25.62
C VAL A 447 -3.37 2.40 -26.86
N THR A 448 -2.84 1.40 -27.57
CA THR A 448 -2.19 1.58 -28.87
C THR A 448 -3.09 1.09 -30.00
N VAL A 449 -3.31 1.94 -31.01
CA VAL A 449 -4.05 1.62 -32.23
C VAL A 449 -3.20 2.02 -33.43
N GLY A 450 -2.59 1.03 -34.10
CA GLY A 450 -1.61 1.27 -35.15
C GLY A 450 -0.41 2.07 -34.63
N ASP A 451 -0.08 3.17 -35.28
CA ASP A 451 1.00 4.10 -34.86
C ASP A 451 0.50 5.26 -33.99
N ASN A 452 -0.60 5.06 -33.28
CA ASN A 452 -1.17 6.03 -32.34
C ASN A 452 -1.24 5.48 -30.92
N ILE A 453 -0.95 6.32 -29.93
CA ILE A 453 -1.26 6.06 -28.52
C ILE A 453 -2.40 6.99 -28.13
N ILE A 454 -3.44 6.43 -27.53
CA ILE A 454 -4.61 7.18 -27.08
C ILE A 454 -4.60 7.14 -25.56
N ALA A 455 -4.34 8.28 -24.91
CA ALA A 455 -4.38 8.46 -23.47
C ALA A 455 -5.73 9.08 -23.06
N MET A 456 -6.39 8.47 -22.08
CA MET A 456 -7.78 8.77 -21.70
C MET A 456 -7.89 8.93 -20.18
N GLY A 457 -8.53 10.03 -19.76
CA GLY A 457 -8.85 10.29 -18.36
C GLY A 457 -7.63 10.36 -17.43
N GLY A 458 -7.77 9.77 -16.25
CA GLY A 458 -6.87 9.91 -15.12
C GLY A 458 -7.21 11.12 -14.25
N CYS A 459 -6.32 11.41 -13.32
CA CYS A 459 -6.40 12.53 -12.41
C CYS A 459 -5.26 13.53 -12.73
N ASP A 460 -5.52 14.84 -12.64
CA ASP A 460 -4.51 15.88 -12.82
C ASP A 460 -3.76 16.23 -11.52
N GLU A 461 -2.89 17.24 -11.57
CA GLU A 461 -2.12 17.74 -10.41
C GLU A 461 -2.96 18.36 -9.29
N SER A 462 -4.24 18.66 -9.55
CA SER A 462 -5.19 19.16 -8.56
C SER A 462 -6.12 18.05 -8.04
N ASP A 463 -5.79 16.78 -8.29
CA ASP A 463 -6.63 15.61 -8.04
C ASP A 463 -8.02 15.72 -8.70
N THR A 464 -8.11 16.39 -9.85
CA THR A 464 -9.34 16.50 -10.63
C THR A 464 -9.40 15.38 -11.66
N ASP A 465 -10.51 14.63 -11.66
CA ASP A 465 -10.77 13.58 -12.64
C ASP A 465 -10.95 14.19 -14.04
N LEU A 466 -10.25 13.63 -15.02
CA LEU A 466 -10.25 14.10 -16.39
C LEU A 466 -11.20 13.26 -17.24
N ASN A 467 -11.87 13.90 -18.20
CA ASN A 467 -12.55 13.24 -19.32
C ASN A 467 -11.81 13.44 -20.66
N SER A 468 -10.72 14.21 -20.65
CA SER A 468 -9.99 14.57 -21.85
C SER A 468 -9.23 13.37 -22.44
N VAL A 469 -9.12 13.38 -23.76
CA VAL A 469 -8.54 12.31 -24.57
C VAL A 469 -7.46 12.91 -25.46
N GLU A 470 -6.26 12.34 -25.40
CA GLU A 470 -5.13 12.81 -26.19
C GLU A 470 -4.58 11.68 -27.05
N CYS A 471 -4.27 11.98 -28.30
CA CYS A 471 -3.70 11.04 -29.25
C CYS A 471 -2.29 11.48 -29.62
N TYR A 472 -1.31 10.63 -29.34
CA TYR A 472 0.05 10.77 -29.83
C TYR A 472 0.23 9.99 -31.11
N ASN A 473 0.74 10.63 -32.15
CA ASN A 473 1.06 9.97 -33.41
C ASN A 473 2.58 9.83 -33.60
N PHE A 474 3.05 8.60 -33.82
CA PHE A 474 4.49 8.32 -33.97
C PHE A 474 5.12 8.86 -35.26
N HIS A 475 4.32 9.14 -36.30
CA HIS A 475 4.81 9.70 -37.56
C HIS A 475 5.00 11.21 -37.47
N THR A 476 4.01 11.92 -36.92
CA THR A 476 4.10 13.38 -36.76
C THR A 476 4.89 13.78 -35.52
N ASN A 477 5.04 12.87 -34.56
CA ASN A 477 5.71 13.11 -33.28
C ASN A 477 5.03 14.28 -32.53
N THR A 478 3.69 14.27 -32.50
CA THR A 478 2.86 15.30 -31.86
C THR A 478 1.66 14.68 -31.15
N TRP A 479 1.22 15.37 -30.10
CA TRP A 479 -0.06 15.13 -29.43
C TRP A 479 -1.16 15.96 -30.08
N THR A 480 -2.35 15.37 -30.22
CA THR A 480 -3.58 16.04 -30.68
C THR A 480 -4.72 15.69 -29.74
N GLU A 481 -5.56 16.66 -29.41
CA GLU A 481 -6.77 16.42 -28.63
C GLU A 481 -7.82 15.69 -29.46
N PHE A 482 -8.38 14.62 -28.89
CA PHE A 482 -9.53 13.92 -29.42
C PHE A 482 -10.79 14.32 -28.63
N PRO A 483 -11.99 14.05 -29.16
CA PRO A 483 -13.23 14.31 -28.43
C PRO A 483 -13.19 13.68 -27.03
N ALA A 484 -13.56 14.48 -26.03
CA ALA A 484 -13.59 14.05 -24.64
C ALA A 484 -14.65 12.95 -24.41
N MET A 485 -14.42 12.14 -23.39
CA MET A 485 -15.40 11.19 -22.86
C MET A 485 -16.60 11.95 -22.27
N ALA A 486 -17.75 11.30 -22.23
CA ALA A 486 -18.93 11.86 -21.56
C ALA A 486 -18.69 11.95 -20.05
N GLU A 487 -18.11 10.91 -19.45
CA GLU A 487 -17.82 10.84 -18.02
C GLU A 487 -16.34 11.13 -17.73
N THR A 488 -16.07 11.77 -16.59
CA THR A 488 -14.70 11.83 -16.05
C THR A 488 -14.33 10.49 -15.46
N ARG A 489 -13.08 10.05 -15.65
CA ARG A 489 -12.65 8.70 -15.25
C ARG A 489 -11.23 8.73 -14.71
N CYS A 490 -11.04 8.26 -13.48
CA CYS A 490 -9.71 8.00 -12.90
C CYS A 490 -9.63 6.55 -12.42
N GLY A 491 -8.56 5.84 -12.79
CA GLY A 491 -8.40 4.40 -12.51
C GLY A 491 -9.32 3.48 -13.33
N ALA A 492 -9.77 3.95 -14.49
CA ALA A 492 -10.52 3.15 -15.47
C ALA A 492 -9.60 2.21 -16.26
N THR A 493 -10.21 1.30 -17.00
CA THR A 493 -9.49 0.33 -17.84
C THR A 493 -10.09 0.29 -19.25
N ALA A 494 -9.29 -0.08 -20.24
CA ALA A 494 -9.70 -0.07 -21.64
C ALA A 494 -9.10 -1.23 -22.44
N VAL A 495 -9.84 -1.66 -23.46
CA VAL A 495 -9.40 -2.64 -24.46
C VAL A 495 -9.60 -2.11 -25.87
N VAL A 496 -8.79 -2.58 -26.81
CA VAL A 496 -8.95 -2.29 -28.24
C VAL A 496 -9.59 -3.48 -28.94
N LYS A 497 -10.69 -3.23 -29.64
CA LYS A 497 -11.35 -4.18 -30.53
C LYS A 497 -11.05 -3.78 -31.97
N TYR A 498 -10.42 -4.68 -32.71
CA TYR A 498 -10.27 -4.54 -34.16
C TYR A 498 -11.50 -5.15 -34.84
N CYS A 499 -12.06 -4.42 -35.80
CA CYS A 499 -13.28 -4.77 -36.54
C CYS A 499 -12.97 -5.37 -37.92
#